data_AF-A0A1I0IX65-F1
#
_entry.id   AF-A0A1I0IX65-F1
#
_cell.length_a   1.000
_cell.length_b   1.000
_cell.length_c   1.000
_cell.angle_alpha   90.00
_cell.angle_beta   90.00
_cell.angle_gamma   90.00
#
_symmetry.space_group_name_H-M   'P 1'
#
loop_
_entity.id
_entity.type
_entity.pdbx_description
1 polymer ?
#
loop_
_entity_poly.entity_id
_entity_poly.type
_entity_poly.pdbx_seq_one_letter_code
_entity_poly.pdbx_strand_id
1 'polypeptide(L)'
;MQNKSSRTLSIIAYYLSEYDMDAVISLGYQNRAQAIREISEKFNRPNNYLKLRRDEFDALPFSRSHRNGWKNRDPAKDVLEMGKWLQRFSFEELTDLVTDLLENEAQADFCETKYEERSQIKKKAIDFTLMTEEEIEYTINAVDRNARVEIAIAPQKKRILKVSLINNLKMLYRGTCQLCGCKPFGIDKLDICEAHHIEYFSQSKNNNVSNIIILCPNHHRMIHKCNPIFDRDSLLFKYEDGRKEEIKINYHL
;
A
#
# COMPACT_ATOMS: atom_id res chain seq x y z
N MET A 1 6.12 13.93 15.20
CA MET A 1 6.93 12.69 15.17
C MET A 1 6.06 11.59 14.60
N GLN A 2 6.17 11.31 13.30
CA GLN A 2 5.35 10.29 12.64
C GLN A 2 5.69 8.91 13.25
N ASN A 3 4.68 8.19 13.73
CA ASN A 3 4.84 6.84 14.24
C ASN A 3 5.14 5.92 13.03
N LYS A 4 6.43 5.71 12.75
CA LYS A 4 6.89 4.83 11.66
C LYS A 4 6.30 3.42 11.86
N SER A 5 5.71 2.87 10.80
CA SER A 5 4.83 1.69 10.86
C SER A 5 5.52 0.49 11.53
N SER A 6 4.97 0.05 12.67
CA SER A 6 5.36 -1.18 13.36
C SER A 6 5.24 -2.42 12.45
N ARG A 7 4.33 -2.38 11.48
CA ARG A 7 4.07 -3.52 10.59
C ARG A 7 5.16 -3.71 9.55
N THR A 8 5.75 -2.65 9.01
CA THR A 8 6.91 -2.75 8.11
C THR A 8 8.07 -3.49 8.78
N LEU A 9 8.39 -3.13 10.02
CA LEU A 9 9.40 -3.83 10.82
C LEU A 9 9.02 -5.28 11.13
N SER A 10 7.73 -5.60 11.15
CA SER A 10 7.25 -6.97 11.37
C SER A 10 7.44 -7.84 10.13
N ILE A 11 7.23 -7.29 8.93
CA ILE A 11 7.55 -7.96 7.66
C ILE A 11 9.07 -8.24 7.59
N ILE A 12 9.89 -7.25 7.91
CA ILE A 12 11.36 -7.39 7.93
C ILE A 12 11.79 -8.42 8.99
N ALA A 13 11.17 -8.39 10.17
CA ALA A 13 11.46 -9.35 11.25
C ALA A 13 11.09 -10.79 10.84
N TYR A 14 9.95 -11.00 10.19
CA TYR A 14 9.55 -12.30 9.64
C TYR A 14 10.58 -12.80 8.62
N TYR A 15 10.98 -11.96 7.67
CA TYR A 15 11.97 -12.32 6.65
C TYR A 15 13.33 -12.73 7.27
N LEU A 16 13.81 -11.96 8.26
CA LEU A 16 15.03 -12.30 9.00
C LEU A 16 14.90 -13.55 9.88
N SER A 17 13.69 -13.89 10.32
CA SER A 17 13.41 -15.12 11.09
C SER A 17 13.43 -16.34 10.19
N GLU A 18 12.71 -16.27 9.06
CA GLU A 18 12.46 -17.40 8.18
C GLU A 18 13.70 -17.82 7.37
N TYR A 19 14.57 -16.86 7.02
CA TYR A 19 15.73 -17.12 6.15
C TYR A 19 17.10 -16.82 6.79
N ASP A 20 17.14 -16.45 8.08
CA ASP A 20 18.35 -16.16 8.87
C ASP A 20 19.48 -15.45 8.10
N MET A 21 20.61 -16.13 7.85
CA MET A 21 21.78 -15.54 7.20
C MET A 21 21.58 -15.31 5.70
N ASP A 22 20.75 -16.09 5.02
CA ASP A 22 20.45 -15.89 3.60
C ASP A 22 19.75 -14.54 3.40
N ALA A 23 18.81 -14.19 4.29
CA ALA A 23 18.19 -12.87 4.31
C ALA A 23 19.20 -11.75 4.56
N VAL A 24 20.14 -11.94 5.50
CA VAL A 24 21.17 -10.93 5.83
C VAL A 24 22.08 -10.66 4.63
N ILE A 25 22.54 -11.72 3.96
CA ILE A 25 23.43 -11.63 2.81
C ILE A 25 22.71 -11.02 1.60
N SER A 26 21.47 -11.45 1.32
CA SER A 26 20.68 -10.91 0.21
C SER A 26 20.37 -9.41 0.36
N LEU A 27 20.30 -8.89 1.59
CA LEU A 27 20.15 -7.46 1.86
C LEU A 27 21.48 -6.69 1.85
N GLY A 28 22.60 -7.35 1.54
CA GLY A 28 23.93 -6.73 1.44
C GLY A 28 24.65 -6.53 2.77
N TYR A 29 24.19 -7.15 3.86
CA TYR A 29 24.84 -7.06 5.16
C TYR A 29 25.84 -8.20 5.37
N GLN A 30 26.93 -7.94 6.09
CA GLN A 30 27.95 -8.96 6.36
C GLN A 30 27.54 -9.93 7.46
N ASN A 31 26.79 -9.45 8.45
CA ASN A 31 26.37 -10.25 9.59
C ASN A 31 25.08 -9.72 10.23
N ARG A 32 24.42 -10.57 11.03
CA ARG A 32 23.16 -10.25 11.73
C ARG A 32 23.24 -9.01 12.61
N ALA A 33 24.38 -8.78 13.27
CA ALA A 33 24.53 -7.63 14.17
C ALA A 33 24.53 -6.31 13.39
N GLN A 34 25.23 -6.30 12.24
CA GLN A 34 25.21 -5.19 11.30
C GLN A 34 23.79 -4.95 10.76
N ALA A 35 23.13 -5.99 10.25
CA ALA A 35 21.77 -5.90 9.70
C ALA A 35 20.79 -5.30 10.71
N ILE A 36 20.75 -5.84 11.94
CA ILE A 36 19.84 -5.35 12.98
C ILE A 36 20.11 -3.89 13.32
N ARG A 37 21.39 -3.48 13.45
CA ARG A 37 21.76 -2.11 13.80
C ARG A 37 21.33 -1.13 12.70
N GLU A 38 21.72 -1.38 11.46
CA GLU A 38 21.46 -0.46 10.35
C GLU A 38 19.98 -0.38 9.99
N ILE A 39 19.26 -1.50 10.02
CA ILE A 39 17.80 -1.50 9.82
C ILE A 39 17.12 -0.72 10.96
N SER A 40 17.48 -0.97 12.21
CA SER A 40 16.85 -0.28 13.35
C SER A 40 17.11 1.23 13.32
N GLU A 41 18.31 1.66 12.93
CA GLU A 41 18.67 3.06 12.70
C GLU A 41 17.78 3.70 11.61
N LYS A 42 17.59 3.04 10.45
CA LYS A 42 16.71 3.54 9.37
C LYS A 42 15.27 3.79 9.86
N PHE A 43 14.73 2.88 10.67
CA PHE A 43 13.38 3.00 11.21
C PHE A 43 13.29 3.83 12.50
N ASN A 44 14.39 4.43 12.97
CA ASN A 44 14.46 5.18 14.22
C ASN A 44 13.86 4.40 15.41
N ARG A 45 14.25 3.13 15.55
CA ARG A 45 13.84 2.22 16.63
C ARG A 45 15.07 1.62 17.30
N PRO A 46 14.98 1.20 18.58
CA PRO A 46 16.09 0.53 19.23
C PRO A 46 16.30 -0.88 18.66
N ASN A 47 17.55 -1.34 18.59
CA ASN A 47 17.92 -2.69 18.11
C ASN A 47 17.13 -3.82 18.79
N ASN A 48 16.80 -3.64 20.08
CA ASN A 48 16.01 -4.62 20.83
C ASN A 48 14.60 -4.79 20.25
N TYR A 49 13.99 -3.74 19.70
CA TYR A 49 12.68 -3.85 19.10
C TYR A 49 12.66 -4.87 17.96
N LEU A 50 13.56 -4.74 16.99
CA LEU A 50 13.64 -5.66 15.84
C LEU A 50 14.03 -7.08 16.27
N LYS A 51 14.92 -7.23 17.26
CA LYS A 51 15.26 -8.54 17.85
C LYS A 51 14.03 -9.24 18.44
N LEU A 52 13.25 -8.52 19.25
CA LEU A 52 12.06 -9.08 19.91
C LEU A 52 10.97 -9.41 18.89
N ARG A 53 10.74 -8.54 17.88
CA ARG A 53 9.82 -8.85 16.77
C ARG A 53 10.25 -10.11 16.01
N ARG A 54 11.56 -10.30 15.77
CA ARG A 54 12.05 -11.52 15.13
C ARG A 54 11.80 -12.76 16.00
N ASP A 55 12.07 -12.67 17.30
CA ASP A 55 11.88 -13.79 18.23
C ASP A 55 10.40 -14.22 18.34
N GLU A 56 9.44 -13.33 18.08
CA GLU A 56 8.01 -13.67 17.95
C GLU A 56 7.73 -14.58 16.75
N PHE A 57 8.35 -14.30 15.59
CA PHE A 57 8.21 -15.13 14.38
C PHE A 57 9.02 -16.43 14.45
N ASP A 58 10.18 -16.41 15.14
CA ASP A 58 10.99 -17.62 15.40
C ASP A 58 10.19 -18.67 16.19
N ALA A 59 9.23 -18.24 17.00
CA ALA A 59 8.40 -19.10 17.85
C ALA A 59 7.15 -19.67 17.14
N LEU A 60 6.91 -19.32 15.88
CA LEU A 60 5.71 -19.80 15.18
C LEU A 60 5.79 -21.31 14.92
N PRO A 61 4.65 -22.03 15.00
CA PRO A 61 4.63 -23.50 14.86
C PRO A 61 5.02 -23.99 13.46
N PHE A 62 4.99 -23.11 12.46
CA PHE A 62 5.40 -23.38 11.09
C PHE A 62 6.69 -22.64 10.69
N SER A 63 7.37 -21.99 11.65
CA SER A 63 8.65 -21.31 11.39
C SER A 63 9.71 -22.31 10.96
N ARG A 64 10.53 -21.91 9.98
CA ARG A 64 11.74 -22.67 9.60
C ARG A 64 12.97 -22.29 10.42
N SER A 65 12.83 -21.33 11.32
CA SER A 65 13.92 -20.88 12.17
C SER A 65 14.41 -21.99 13.09
N HIS A 66 15.72 -22.19 13.15
CA HIS A 66 16.36 -23.07 14.13
C HIS A 66 16.43 -22.43 15.54
N ARG A 67 16.04 -21.16 15.66
CA ARG A 67 16.10 -20.39 16.91
C ARG A 67 14.87 -20.69 17.75
N ASN A 68 15.07 -20.71 19.07
CA ASN A 68 14.00 -21.00 20.02
C ASN A 68 13.08 -19.81 20.31
N GLY A 69 13.41 -18.59 19.88
CA GLY A 69 12.58 -17.38 20.00
C GLY A 69 11.82 -17.27 21.34
N TRP A 70 10.57 -16.82 21.25
CA TRP A 70 9.60 -16.85 22.34
C TRP A 70 8.77 -18.15 22.41
N LYS A 71 9.37 -19.32 22.17
CA LYS A 71 8.65 -20.62 22.13
C LYS A 71 7.82 -20.97 23.38
N ASN A 72 8.09 -20.31 24.51
CA ASN A 72 7.38 -20.52 25.77
C ASN A 72 6.16 -19.58 25.94
N ARG A 73 5.80 -18.82 24.89
CA ARG A 73 4.66 -17.91 24.87
C ARG A 73 3.77 -18.27 23.69
N ASP A 74 2.46 -18.22 23.89
CA ASP A 74 1.53 -18.36 22.78
C ASP A 74 1.70 -17.17 21.81
N PRO A 75 1.85 -17.41 20.50
CA PRO A 75 1.95 -16.34 19.52
C PRO A 75 0.72 -15.44 19.54
N ALA A 76 0.94 -14.13 19.51
CA ALA A 76 -0.15 -13.18 19.36
C ALA A 76 -0.92 -13.44 18.05
N LYS A 77 -2.23 -13.20 18.05
CA LYS A 77 -3.11 -13.52 16.93
C LYS A 77 -2.67 -12.80 15.64
N ASP A 78 -2.28 -11.54 15.75
CA ASP A 78 -1.79 -10.72 14.64
C ASP A 78 -0.47 -11.24 14.05
N VAL A 79 0.47 -11.67 14.90
CA VAL A 79 1.74 -12.29 14.50
C VAL A 79 1.48 -13.60 13.76
N LEU A 80 0.56 -14.42 14.27
CA LEU A 80 0.18 -15.69 13.64
C LEU A 80 -0.48 -15.47 12.27
N GLU A 81 -1.41 -14.52 12.17
CA GLU A 81 -2.07 -14.17 10.90
C GLU A 81 -1.07 -13.61 9.89
N MET A 82 -0.18 -12.71 10.31
CA MET A 82 0.87 -12.15 9.47
C MET A 82 1.85 -13.23 8.98
N GLY A 83 2.31 -14.12 9.87
CA GLY A 83 3.19 -15.22 9.49
C GLY A 83 2.54 -16.17 8.48
N LYS A 84 1.26 -16.54 8.70
CA LYS A 84 0.49 -17.37 7.75
C LYS A 84 0.29 -16.69 6.39
N TRP A 85 0.25 -15.37 6.35
CA TRP A 85 0.18 -14.62 5.11
C TRP A 85 1.54 -14.60 4.39
N LEU A 86 2.61 -14.25 5.12
CA LEU A 86 3.95 -14.08 4.57
C LEU A 86 4.60 -15.40 4.12
N GLN A 87 4.29 -16.54 4.77
CA GLN A 87 4.78 -17.86 4.33
C GLN A 87 4.34 -18.27 2.90
N ARG A 88 3.37 -17.55 2.32
CA ARG A 88 2.85 -17.82 0.98
C ARG A 88 3.71 -17.19 -0.11
N PHE A 89 4.67 -16.35 0.24
CA PHE A 89 5.57 -15.67 -0.68
C PHE A 89 6.86 -16.49 -0.83
N SER A 90 7.48 -16.44 -2.02
CA SER A 90 8.80 -17.03 -2.23
C SER A 90 9.90 -16.20 -1.56
N PHE A 91 11.10 -16.78 -1.46
CA PHE A 91 12.27 -16.06 -0.95
C PHE A 91 12.57 -14.81 -1.77
N GLU A 92 12.52 -14.92 -3.10
CA GLU A 92 12.75 -13.82 -4.04
C GLU A 92 11.69 -12.72 -3.88
N GLU A 93 10.41 -13.09 -3.80
CA GLU A 93 9.31 -12.13 -3.61
C GLU A 93 9.45 -11.36 -2.29
N LEU A 94 9.84 -12.04 -1.20
CA LEU A 94 10.08 -11.39 0.09
C LEU A 94 11.35 -10.55 0.08
N THR A 95 12.40 -10.98 -0.63
CA THR A 95 13.64 -10.21 -0.79
C THR A 95 13.37 -8.88 -1.47
N ASP A 96 12.64 -8.90 -2.59
CA ASP A 96 12.29 -7.70 -3.35
C ASP A 96 11.41 -6.77 -2.50
N LEU A 97 10.40 -7.33 -1.83
CA LEU A 97 9.53 -6.56 -0.93
C LEU A 97 10.34 -5.88 0.18
N VAL A 98 11.18 -6.63 0.91
CA VAL A 98 11.96 -6.09 2.03
C VAL A 98 12.99 -5.06 1.58
N THR A 99 13.66 -5.30 0.45
CA THR A 99 14.61 -4.34 -0.14
C THR A 99 13.90 -3.02 -0.46
N ASP A 100 12.72 -3.10 -1.06
CA ASP A 100 11.92 -1.91 -1.37
C ASP A 100 11.45 -1.16 -0.13
N LEU A 101 11.05 -1.87 0.93
CA LEU A 101 10.71 -1.27 2.22
C LEU A 101 11.91 -0.54 2.86
N LEU A 102 13.12 -1.11 2.75
CA LEU A 102 14.35 -0.55 3.33
C LEU A 102 14.90 0.66 2.57
N GLU A 103 14.74 0.68 1.25
CA GLU A 103 15.12 1.81 0.42
C GLU A 103 14.12 2.96 0.52
N ASN A 104 12.84 2.66 0.74
CA ASN A 104 11.82 3.68 0.89
C ASN A 104 12.03 4.57 2.11
N GLU A 105 12.51 4.02 3.22
CA GLU A 105 12.83 4.79 4.44
C GLU A 105 13.98 5.79 4.24
N ALA A 106 14.82 5.62 3.22
CA ALA A 106 15.98 6.48 2.99
C ALA A 106 15.64 7.80 2.27
N GLN A 107 14.39 8.01 1.82
CA GLN A 107 14.00 9.14 0.95
C GLN A 107 13.02 10.13 1.60
N ALA A 108 12.97 10.20 2.93
CA ALA A 108 11.93 10.94 3.68
C ALA A 108 12.10 12.48 3.75
N ASP A 109 12.98 13.10 2.97
CA ASP A 109 13.20 14.54 2.99
C ASP A 109 12.90 15.18 1.63
N PHE A 110 11.72 15.80 1.44
CA PHE A 110 11.59 17.08 0.70
C PHE A 110 10.20 17.74 0.81
N CYS A 111 10.24 19.08 0.82
CA CYS A 111 9.20 20.04 1.22
C CYS A 111 8.26 20.54 0.09
N GLU A 112 7.19 21.17 0.57
CA GLU A 112 5.94 21.71 0.04
C GLU A 112 5.97 22.46 -1.31
N THR A 113 4.89 22.29 -2.06
CA THR A 113 4.20 23.42 -2.72
C THR A 113 2.73 23.06 -2.95
N LYS A 114 1.82 23.94 -2.53
CA LYS A 114 0.38 23.78 -2.74
C LYS A 114 0.05 23.86 -4.23
N TYR A 115 -0.74 22.92 -4.72
CA TYR A 115 -1.40 23.01 -6.01
C TYR A 115 -2.86 22.60 -5.83
N GLU A 116 -3.76 23.53 -6.13
CA GLU A 116 -5.20 23.30 -6.16
C GLU A 116 -5.56 22.63 -7.49
N GLU A 117 -5.97 21.36 -7.43
CA GLU A 117 -6.60 20.73 -8.59
C GLU A 117 -8.02 21.28 -8.73
N ARG A 118 -8.31 21.83 -9.91
CA ARG A 118 -9.61 22.40 -10.24
C ARG A 118 -10.66 21.29 -10.14
N SER A 119 -11.64 21.51 -9.27
CA SER A 119 -12.80 20.65 -9.03
C SER A 119 -13.39 20.15 -10.35
N GLN A 120 -13.48 18.83 -10.48
CA GLN A 120 -14.21 18.19 -11.55
C GLN A 120 -15.67 18.67 -11.53
N ILE A 121 -16.18 19.02 -12.70
CA ILE A 121 -17.60 19.34 -12.94
C ILE A 121 -18.43 18.25 -12.27
N LYS A 122 -19.32 18.65 -11.35
CA LYS A 122 -20.33 17.77 -10.76
C LYS A 122 -21.22 17.22 -11.89
N LYS A 123 -20.83 16.11 -12.51
CA LYS A 123 -21.76 15.29 -13.29
C LYS A 123 -22.68 14.65 -12.26
N LYS A 124 -23.83 15.29 -12.05
CA LYS A 124 -24.98 14.72 -11.33
C LYS A 124 -25.32 13.43 -12.08
N ALA A 125 -25.41 12.30 -11.35
CA ALA A 125 -25.95 11.09 -11.94
C ALA A 125 -27.38 11.44 -12.40
N ILE A 126 -27.63 11.36 -13.70
CA ILE A 126 -28.96 11.56 -14.26
C ILE A 126 -29.73 10.29 -13.96
N ASP A 127 -30.83 10.42 -13.23
CA ASP A 127 -31.73 9.31 -12.97
C ASP A 127 -32.52 9.03 -14.25
N PHE A 128 -32.22 7.90 -14.88
CA PHE A 128 -32.83 7.48 -16.14
C PHE A 128 -34.34 7.27 -16.02
N THR A 129 -34.87 7.08 -14.80
CA THR A 129 -36.31 6.93 -14.55
C THR A 129 -37.09 8.24 -14.65
N LEU A 130 -36.40 9.38 -14.74
CA LEU A 130 -37.01 10.70 -14.90
C LEU A 130 -36.92 11.25 -16.34
N MET A 131 -36.33 10.49 -17.27
CA MET A 131 -36.17 10.90 -18.67
C MET A 131 -37.36 10.41 -19.51
N THR A 132 -37.80 11.23 -20.46
CA THR A 132 -38.80 10.79 -21.44
C THR A 132 -38.16 9.86 -22.49
N GLU A 133 -38.97 9.06 -23.17
CA GLU A 133 -38.48 8.21 -24.27
C GLU A 133 -37.79 9.04 -25.38
N GLU A 134 -38.29 10.25 -25.64
CA GLU A 134 -37.71 11.19 -26.60
C GLU A 134 -36.31 11.68 -26.19
N GLU A 135 -36.09 11.96 -24.90
CA GLU A 135 -34.78 12.39 -24.38
C GLU A 135 -33.75 11.25 -24.43
N ILE A 136 -34.20 10.02 -24.18
CA ILE A 136 -33.39 8.81 -24.29
C ILE A 136 -32.98 8.60 -25.75
N GLU A 137 -33.94 8.67 -26.68
CA GLU A 137 -33.69 8.49 -28.11
C GLU A 137 -32.75 9.56 -28.67
N TYR A 138 -32.93 10.82 -28.26
CA TYR A 138 -32.03 11.91 -28.61
C TYR A 138 -30.58 11.64 -28.15
N THR A 139 -30.40 11.14 -26.93
CA THR A 139 -29.07 10.84 -26.37
C THR A 139 -28.41 9.66 -27.08
N ILE A 140 -29.16 8.59 -27.34
CA ILE A 140 -28.66 7.39 -28.03
C ILE A 140 -28.26 7.70 -29.47
N ASN A 141 -29.04 8.54 -30.16
CA ASN A 141 -28.80 8.90 -31.55
C ASN A 141 -27.87 10.13 -31.72
N ALA A 142 -27.29 10.64 -30.63
CA ALA A 142 -26.36 11.76 -30.71
C ALA A 142 -25.08 11.36 -31.48
N VAL A 143 -24.81 12.07 -32.58
CA VAL A 143 -23.59 11.88 -33.39
C VAL A 143 -22.61 13.01 -33.10
N ASP A 144 -21.45 12.69 -32.55
CA ASP A 144 -20.35 13.67 -32.38
C ASP A 144 -19.63 13.90 -33.71
N ARG A 145 -20.16 14.83 -34.51
CA ARG A 145 -19.57 15.24 -35.80
C ARG A 145 -18.25 15.99 -35.66
N ASN A 146 -17.91 16.43 -34.45
CA ASN A 146 -16.69 17.18 -34.16
C ASN A 146 -15.57 16.31 -33.59
N ALA A 147 -15.82 15.00 -33.43
CA ALA A 147 -14.84 14.03 -32.98
C ALA A 147 -13.63 14.02 -33.92
N ARG A 148 -12.52 14.59 -33.45
CA ARG A 148 -11.23 14.63 -34.15
C ARG A 148 -10.08 14.48 -33.16
N VAL A 149 -8.97 13.93 -33.64
CA VAL A 149 -7.73 13.81 -32.86
C VAL A 149 -6.80 14.95 -33.27
N GLU A 150 -6.53 15.88 -32.35
CA GLU A 150 -5.53 16.94 -32.54
C GLU A 150 -4.24 16.56 -31.81
N ILE A 151 -3.10 16.72 -32.49
CA ILE A 151 -1.76 16.51 -31.89
C ILE A 151 -1.21 17.87 -31.48
N ALA A 152 -1.18 18.13 -30.17
CA ALA A 152 -0.57 19.34 -29.61
C ALA A 152 0.76 18.99 -28.94
N ILE A 153 1.84 19.71 -29.29
CA ILE A 153 3.14 19.60 -28.62
C ILE A 153 3.12 20.58 -27.44
N ALA A 154 3.08 20.05 -26.21
CA ALA A 154 3.12 20.83 -24.98
C ALA A 154 4.15 20.24 -24.00
N PRO A 155 4.82 21.07 -23.19
CA PRO A 155 5.71 20.56 -22.14
C PRO A 155 4.91 19.72 -21.14
N GLN A 156 5.28 18.44 -20.98
CA GLN A 156 4.62 17.50 -20.07
C GLN A 156 5.39 17.35 -18.76
N LYS A 157 4.68 17.40 -17.64
CA LYS A 157 5.23 17.03 -16.33
C LYS A 157 5.27 15.51 -16.23
N LYS A 158 6.48 14.93 -16.12
CA LYS A 158 6.66 13.50 -15.89
C LYS A 158 6.88 13.21 -14.41
N ARG A 159 6.14 12.26 -13.87
CA ARG A 159 6.32 11.74 -12.51
C ARG A 159 7.39 10.65 -12.53
N ILE A 160 8.43 10.79 -11.69
CA ILE A 160 9.47 9.77 -11.49
C ILE A 160 9.36 9.28 -10.05
N LEU A 161 9.15 7.97 -9.88
CA LEU A 161 8.99 7.31 -8.59
C LEU A 161 9.50 5.87 -8.68
N LYS A 162 9.76 5.24 -7.54
CA LYS A 162 10.16 3.82 -7.47
C LYS A 162 8.94 2.92 -7.69
N VAL A 163 8.77 2.43 -8.92
CA VAL A 163 7.58 1.66 -9.34
C VAL A 163 7.56 0.26 -8.73
N SER A 164 8.73 -0.33 -8.48
CA SER A 164 8.84 -1.63 -7.83
C SER A 164 8.14 -1.63 -6.46
N LEU A 165 8.24 -0.53 -5.70
CA LEU A 165 7.61 -0.39 -4.39
C LEU A 165 6.09 -0.54 -4.49
N ILE A 166 5.48 0.10 -5.49
CA ILE A 166 4.05 0.01 -5.76
C ILE A 166 3.67 -1.42 -6.14
N ASN A 167 4.46 -2.05 -7.01
CA ASN A 167 4.21 -3.42 -7.45
C ASN A 167 4.32 -4.41 -6.29
N ASN A 168 5.33 -4.25 -5.44
CA ASN A 168 5.55 -5.07 -4.26
C ASN A 168 4.45 -4.89 -3.22
N LEU A 169 3.92 -3.67 -3.04
CA LEU A 169 2.72 -3.46 -2.23
C LEU A 169 1.49 -4.12 -2.86
N LYS A 170 1.27 -4.01 -4.18
CA LYS A 170 0.18 -4.72 -4.85
C LYS A 170 0.28 -6.25 -4.67
N MET A 171 1.49 -6.80 -4.76
CA MET A 171 1.78 -8.20 -4.48
C MET A 171 1.51 -8.57 -3.02
N LEU A 172 1.88 -7.71 -2.06
CA LEU A 172 1.61 -7.91 -0.64
C LEU A 172 0.11 -8.11 -0.37
N TYR A 173 -0.77 -7.44 -1.12
CA TYR A 173 -2.23 -7.59 -1.00
C TYR A 173 -2.84 -8.58 -1.99
N ARG A 174 -2.05 -9.18 -2.90
CA ARG A 174 -2.50 -10.15 -3.91
C ARG A 174 -3.73 -9.69 -4.71
N GLY A 175 -3.75 -8.41 -5.08
CA GLY A 175 -4.87 -7.80 -5.81
C GLY A 175 -6.14 -7.62 -4.98
N THR A 176 -6.02 -7.58 -3.65
CA THR A 176 -7.13 -7.34 -2.72
C THR A 176 -7.16 -5.89 -2.27
N CYS A 177 -8.32 -5.26 -2.32
CA CYS A 177 -8.50 -3.90 -1.83
C CYS A 177 -8.50 -3.85 -0.30
N GLN A 178 -7.76 -2.88 0.27
CA GLN A 178 -7.63 -2.70 1.72
C GLN A 178 -8.92 -2.23 2.41
N LEU A 179 -9.82 -1.54 1.70
CA LEU A 179 -11.07 -1.01 2.25
C LEU A 179 -12.23 -2.02 2.20
N CYS A 180 -12.46 -2.68 1.06
CA CYS A 180 -13.55 -3.68 0.96
C CYS A 180 -13.12 -5.10 1.33
N GLY A 181 -11.82 -5.43 1.26
CA GLY A 181 -11.32 -6.80 1.29
C GLY A 181 -11.63 -7.61 0.01
N CYS A 182 -12.11 -6.95 -1.03
CA CYS A 182 -12.52 -7.58 -2.27
C CYS A 182 -11.35 -7.70 -3.25
N LYS A 183 -11.18 -8.90 -3.85
CA LYS A 183 -10.34 -9.14 -5.02
C LYS A 183 -11.22 -9.00 -6.26
N PRO A 184 -11.09 -7.93 -7.08
CA PRO A 184 -11.98 -7.72 -8.21
C PRO A 184 -11.98 -8.93 -9.16
N PHE A 185 -13.18 -9.35 -9.58
CA PHE A 185 -13.42 -10.55 -10.40
C PHE A 185 -12.99 -11.90 -9.80
N GLY A 186 -12.24 -11.94 -8.69
CA GLY A 186 -11.80 -13.17 -8.05
C GLY A 186 -10.83 -14.04 -8.88
N ILE A 187 -10.26 -13.50 -9.97
CA ILE A 187 -9.38 -14.26 -10.88
C ILE A 187 -7.94 -14.17 -10.38
N ASP A 188 -7.27 -15.32 -10.25
CA ASP A 188 -5.99 -15.37 -9.54
C ASP A 188 -4.84 -14.61 -10.17
N LYS A 189 -4.84 -14.47 -11.50
CA LYS A 189 -3.80 -13.79 -12.27
C LYS A 189 -4.18 -12.39 -12.75
N LEU A 190 -5.36 -11.90 -12.38
CA LEU A 190 -5.84 -10.59 -12.78
C LEU A 190 -5.82 -9.65 -11.57
N ASP A 191 -4.83 -8.76 -11.52
CA ASP A 191 -4.76 -7.71 -10.52
C ASP A 191 -5.03 -6.34 -11.16
N ILE A 192 -6.25 -5.85 -10.94
CA ILE A 192 -6.69 -4.51 -11.33
C ILE A 192 -6.77 -3.56 -10.13
N CYS A 193 -6.26 -3.94 -8.96
CA CYS A 193 -6.14 -3.00 -7.87
C CYS A 193 -5.06 -1.96 -8.20
N GLU A 194 -5.28 -0.74 -7.73
CA GLU A 194 -4.46 0.41 -8.02
C GLU A 194 -3.90 0.96 -6.69
N ALA A 195 -2.64 1.36 -6.72
CA ALA A 195 -2.04 2.06 -5.59
C ALA A 195 -2.48 3.53 -5.60
N HIS A 196 -3.00 3.98 -4.48
CA HIS A 196 -3.40 5.34 -4.24
C HIS A 196 -2.50 5.98 -3.18
N HIS A 197 -2.00 7.18 -3.44
CA HIS A 197 -1.28 7.96 -2.43
C HIS A 197 -2.29 8.64 -1.50
N ILE A 198 -2.31 8.30 -0.21
CA ILE A 198 -3.23 8.84 0.80
C ILE A 198 -3.16 10.38 0.80
N GLU A 199 -1.94 10.92 0.91
CA GLU A 199 -1.62 12.29 0.55
C GLU A 199 -1.18 12.32 -0.91
N TYR A 200 -2.02 12.87 -1.79
CA TYR A 200 -1.79 12.87 -3.23
C TYR A 200 -0.35 13.24 -3.60
N PHE A 201 0.30 12.37 -4.37
CA PHE A 201 1.71 12.58 -4.74
C PHE A 201 1.95 13.87 -5.51
N SER A 202 0.99 14.32 -6.32
CA SER A 202 1.09 15.61 -7.03
C SER A 202 1.34 16.79 -6.08
N GLN A 203 0.89 16.67 -4.82
CA GLN A 203 1.02 17.67 -3.77
C GLN A 203 2.19 17.35 -2.83
N SER A 204 2.25 16.12 -2.32
CA SER A 204 3.20 15.72 -1.27
C SER A 204 4.56 15.26 -1.81
N LYS A 205 4.60 14.77 -3.06
CA LYS A 205 5.71 13.97 -3.64
C LYS A 205 6.09 12.76 -2.76
N ASN A 206 5.25 12.41 -1.79
CA ASN A 206 5.51 11.40 -0.78
C ASN A 206 5.17 10.03 -1.36
N ASN A 207 6.18 9.29 -1.80
CA ASN A 207 6.03 7.91 -2.27
C ASN A 207 6.30 6.88 -1.15
N ASN A 208 6.19 7.28 0.12
CA ASN A 208 6.46 6.37 1.23
C ASN A 208 5.38 5.31 1.36
N VAL A 209 5.76 4.13 1.85
CA VAL A 209 4.87 2.98 2.07
C VAL A 209 3.70 3.36 2.97
N SER A 210 3.99 4.15 4.02
CA SER A 210 2.98 4.71 4.93
C SER A 210 2.01 5.68 4.27
N ASN A 211 2.29 6.15 3.05
CA ASN A 211 1.44 7.02 2.26
C ASN A 211 0.76 6.29 1.10
N ILE A 212 0.91 4.97 0.94
CA ILE A 212 0.32 4.22 -0.16
C ILE A 212 -0.75 3.27 0.37
N ILE A 213 -1.91 3.24 -0.27
CA ILE A 213 -2.99 2.28 0.00
C ILE A 213 -3.39 1.58 -1.29
N ILE A 214 -3.63 0.27 -1.24
CA ILE A 214 -4.04 -0.56 -2.39
C ILE A 214 -5.56 -0.66 -2.42
N LEU A 215 -6.17 -0.21 -3.52
CA LEU A 215 -7.62 -0.07 -3.67
C LEU A 215 -8.14 -0.74 -4.95
N CYS A 216 -9.37 -1.23 -4.93
CA CYS A 216 -10.04 -1.64 -6.17
C CYS A 216 -10.45 -0.41 -6.99
N PRO A 217 -10.74 -0.56 -8.30
CA PRO A 217 -11.11 0.57 -9.16
C PRO A 217 -12.28 1.41 -8.62
N ASN A 218 -13.25 0.77 -7.96
CA ASN A 218 -14.41 1.46 -7.39
C ASN A 218 -14.00 2.39 -6.23
N HIS A 219 -13.26 1.86 -5.24
CA HIS A 219 -12.81 2.68 -4.10
C HIS A 219 -11.81 3.74 -4.54
N HIS A 220 -10.92 3.40 -5.49
CA HIS A 220 -9.97 4.36 -6.02
C HIS A 220 -10.69 5.56 -6.65
N ARG A 221 -11.66 5.32 -7.54
CA ARG A 221 -12.44 6.40 -8.16
C ARG A 221 -13.30 7.17 -7.17
N MET A 222 -13.86 6.47 -6.18
CA MET A 222 -14.65 7.10 -5.12
C MET A 222 -13.81 8.07 -4.30
N ILE A 223 -12.58 7.70 -3.91
CA ILE A 223 -11.70 8.60 -3.14
C ILE A 223 -11.32 9.83 -3.98
N HIS A 224 -10.93 9.66 -5.24
CA HIS A 224 -10.65 10.79 -6.13
C HIS A 224 -11.85 11.74 -6.29
N LYS A 225 -13.07 11.20 -6.31
CA LYS A 225 -14.29 12.00 -6.52
C LYS A 225 -14.80 12.69 -5.26
N CYS A 226 -14.73 12.01 -4.12
CA CYS A 226 -15.26 12.49 -2.85
C CYS A 226 -14.21 13.18 -1.98
N ASN A 227 -12.93 13.04 -2.32
CA ASN A 227 -11.78 13.61 -1.62
C ASN A 227 -11.85 13.52 -0.08
N PRO A 228 -12.07 12.32 0.50
CA PRO A 228 -12.21 12.16 1.94
C PRO A 228 -10.90 12.44 2.70
N ILE A 229 -11.03 12.81 3.98
CA ILE A 229 -9.88 13.01 4.87
C ILE A 229 -9.50 11.67 5.50
N PHE A 230 -8.24 11.29 5.40
CA PHE A 230 -7.73 10.09 6.07
C PHE A 230 -7.26 10.40 7.50
N ASP A 231 -7.85 9.70 8.47
CA ASP A 231 -7.43 9.75 9.87
C ASP A 231 -6.41 8.63 10.12
N ARG A 232 -5.15 9.02 10.36
CA ARG A 232 -4.05 8.07 10.57
C ARG A 232 -4.12 7.36 11.92
N ASP A 233 -4.76 7.94 12.93
CA ASP A 233 -4.84 7.34 14.26
C ASP A 233 -5.90 6.24 14.31
N SER A 234 -7.02 6.46 13.62
CA SER A 234 -8.11 5.47 13.53
C SER A 234 -8.10 4.64 12.24
N LEU A 235 -7.15 4.89 11.33
CA LEU A 235 -6.98 4.17 10.06
C LEU A 235 -8.26 4.10 9.22
N LEU A 236 -8.94 5.24 9.06
CA LEU A 236 -10.21 5.34 8.33
C LEU A 236 -10.32 6.61 7.49
N PHE A 237 -11.11 6.55 6.43
CA PHE A 237 -11.51 7.70 5.63
C PHE A 237 -12.79 8.32 6.17
N LYS A 238 -12.80 9.65 6.35
CA LYS A 238 -13.97 10.45 6.72
C LYS A 238 -14.45 11.23 5.50
N TYR A 239 -15.70 11.00 5.10
CA TYR A 239 -16.34 11.66 3.98
C TYR A 239 -17.12 12.90 4.46
N GLU A 240 -17.35 13.86 3.56
CA GLU A 240 -18.11 15.09 3.87
C GLU A 240 -19.56 14.81 4.31
N ASP A 241 -20.15 13.72 3.83
CA ASP A 241 -21.50 13.25 4.18
C ASP A 241 -21.58 12.55 5.56
N GLY A 242 -20.46 12.49 6.29
CA GLY A 242 -20.36 11.85 7.60
C GLY A 242 -20.11 10.34 7.54
N ARG A 243 -20.10 9.73 6.35
CA ARG A 243 -19.73 8.33 6.18
C ARG A 243 -18.27 8.11 6.60
N LYS A 244 -17.99 6.93 7.13
CA LYS A 244 -16.66 6.50 7.53
C LYS A 244 -16.34 5.15 6.89
N GLU A 245 -15.14 5.00 6.36
CA GLU A 245 -14.66 3.72 5.84
C GLU A 245 -13.33 3.35 6.49
N GLU A 246 -13.36 2.30 7.30
CA GLU A 246 -12.20 1.75 7.98
C GLU A 246 -11.40 0.81 7.07
N ILE A 247 -10.09 0.74 7.29
CA ILE A 247 -9.25 -0.27 6.64
C ILE A 247 -9.62 -1.65 7.18
N LYS A 248 -10.11 -2.53 6.30
CA LYS A 248 -10.45 -3.92 6.64
C LYS A 248 -9.23 -4.84 6.63
N ILE A 249 -8.32 -4.63 5.70
CA ILE A 249 -7.10 -5.43 5.56
C ILE A 249 -5.90 -4.50 5.62
N ASN A 250 -5.07 -4.70 6.63
CA ASN A 250 -3.86 -3.93 6.83
C ASN A 250 -2.66 -4.85 6.99
N TYR A 251 -1.68 -4.77 6.10
CA TYR A 251 -0.40 -5.45 6.27
C TYR A 251 0.78 -4.49 6.46
N HIS A 252 0.65 -3.21 6.09
CA HIS A 252 1.78 -2.26 6.11
C HIS A 252 1.51 -0.86 6.71
N LEU A 253 0.25 -0.42 6.78
CA LEU A 253 -0.10 0.91 7.30
C LEU A 253 -0.08 0.96 8.82
#